data_AF-A0A656HME1-F1
#
_entry.id   AF-A0A656HME1-F1
#
_cell.length_a   1.000
_cell.length_b   1.000
_cell.length_c   1.000
_cell.angle_alpha   90.00
_cell.angle_beta   90.00
_cell.angle_gamma   90.00
#
_symmetry.space_group_name_H-M   'P 1'
#
loop_
_entity.id
_entity.type
_entity.pdbx_description
1 polymer ?
#
loop_
_entity_poly.entity_id
_entity_poly.type
_entity_poly.pdbx_seq_one_letter_code
_entity_poly.pdbx_strand_id
1 'polypeptide(L)'
;MSKKPSSGSFDIFLGMEYVGGRSSLCLSFGAGLFRKLGWSSGDWLEFDTSEPGKIAFKQIEEPAETVFNARKIKLQSGFYKICFYSALFKCPKSVELSKEKASFNVDTWTLTLEIPEEYRVSQEVLNQPRALSVDDIASAFSKL
;
A
#
# COMPACT_ATOMS: atom_id res chain seq x y z
N MET A 1 -6.49 -14.23 -30.33
CA MET A 1 -6.15 -15.27 -29.34
C MET A 1 -6.03 -14.61 -27.97
N SER A 2 -7.09 -14.66 -27.15
CA SER A 2 -7.03 -14.17 -25.76
C SER A 2 -6.18 -15.15 -24.95
N LYS A 3 -4.95 -14.76 -24.61
CA LYS A 3 -4.12 -15.54 -23.71
C LYS A 3 -4.80 -15.54 -22.34
N LYS A 4 -5.26 -16.71 -21.89
CA LYS A 4 -5.66 -16.92 -20.49
C LYS A 4 -4.50 -16.47 -19.60
N PRO A 5 -4.73 -15.63 -18.58
CA PRO A 5 -3.67 -15.25 -17.65
C PRO A 5 -3.12 -16.52 -16.98
N SER A 6 -1.80 -16.69 -16.99
CA SER A 6 -1.15 -17.87 -16.42
C SER A 6 -1.27 -17.86 -14.89
N SER A 7 -1.62 -18.99 -14.29
CA SER A 7 -1.81 -19.15 -12.85
C SER A 7 -0.52 -19.13 -12.02
N GLY A 8 0.55 -18.49 -12.48
CA GLY A 8 1.75 -18.31 -11.65
C GLY A 8 1.35 -17.58 -10.36
N SER A 9 1.72 -18.14 -9.19
CA SER A 9 1.53 -17.43 -7.93
C SER A 9 2.25 -16.09 -8.05
N PHE A 10 1.57 -15.04 -7.63
CA PHE A 10 2.25 -13.80 -7.33
C PHE A 10 2.29 -13.75 -5.83
N ASP A 11 3.44 -13.47 -5.25
CA ASP A 11 3.51 -13.37 -3.82
C ASP A 11 3.51 -11.88 -3.49
N ILE A 12 2.36 -11.41 -3.02
CA ILE A 12 2.21 -10.06 -2.50
C ILE A 12 2.39 -10.18 -1.00
N PHE A 13 3.45 -9.59 -0.47
CA PHE A 13 3.76 -9.65 0.95
C PHE A 13 3.55 -8.31 1.62
N LEU A 14 2.87 -8.32 2.76
CA LEU A 14 2.71 -7.16 3.62
C LEU A 14 3.46 -7.40 4.93
N GLY A 15 4.37 -6.50 5.29
CA GLY A 15 5.15 -6.60 6.53
C GLY A 15 5.49 -5.24 7.12
N MET A 16 5.99 -5.22 8.35
CA MET A 16 6.50 -3.99 8.98
C MET A 16 8.01 -3.92 8.84
N GLU A 17 8.52 -2.75 8.45
CA GLU A 17 9.97 -2.50 8.40
C GLU A 17 10.34 -1.14 8.96
N TYR A 18 11.59 -1.02 9.44
CA TYR A 18 12.11 0.24 9.96
C TYR A 18 12.74 1.05 8.82
N VAL A 19 12.06 2.11 8.39
CA VAL A 19 12.48 2.96 7.26
C VAL A 19 12.44 4.41 7.71
N GLY A 20 13.54 5.15 7.48
CA GLY A 20 13.60 6.58 7.80
C GLY A 20 13.36 6.91 9.29
N GLY A 21 13.75 6.02 10.20
CA GLY A 21 13.59 6.23 11.65
C GLY A 21 12.21 5.88 12.21
N ARG A 22 11.33 5.22 11.43
CA ARG A 22 9.96 4.87 11.85
C ARG A 22 9.59 3.48 11.34
N SER A 23 8.76 2.77 12.11
CA SER A 23 8.13 1.53 11.64
C SER A 23 7.08 1.87 10.58
N SER A 24 7.27 1.32 9.38
CA SER A 24 6.43 1.53 8.21
C SER A 24 5.84 0.21 7.73
N LEU A 25 4.62 0.26 7.24
CA LEU A 25 4.00 -0.86 6.56
C LEU A 25 4.54 -0.93 5.14
N CYS A 26 5.13 -2.06 4.76
CA CYS A 26 5.78 -2.28 3.49
C CYS A 26 5.09 -3.39 2.71
N LEU A 27 4.72 -3.07 1.48
CA LEU A 27 4.09 -3.97 0.53
C LEU A 27 5.10 -4.35 -0.55
N SER A 28 5.36 -5.64 -0.68
CA SER A 28 6.37 -6.21 -1.57
C SER A 28 5.74 -7.10 -2.62
N PHE A 29 6.07 -6.89 -3.90
CA PHE A 29 5.53 -7.71 -4.99
C PHE A 29 6.39 -7.56 -6.26
N GLY A 30 6.35 -8.58 -7.12
CA GLY A 30 7.02 -8.56 -8.42
C GLY A 30 6.16 -7.89 -9.50
N ALA A 31 6.80 -7.19 -10.45
CA ALA A 31 6.15 -6.58 -11.63
C ALA A 31 5.38 -7.58 -12.51
N GLY A 32 5.66 -8.89 -12.37
CA GLY A 32 4.92 -9.94 -13.05
C GLY A 32 3.42 -9.91 -12.72
N LEU A 33 3.05 -9.49 -11.50
CA LEU A 33 1.66 -9.34 -11.05
C LEU A 33 0.88 -8.45 -12.01
N PHE A 34 1.43 -7.26 -12.23
CA PHE A 34 0.81 -6.20 -13.01
C PHE A 34 0.58 -6.60 -14.46
N ARG A 35 1.53 -7.31 -15.08
CA ARG A 35 1.36 -7.82 -16.45
C ARG A 35 0.17 -8.77 -16.60
N LYS A 36 -0.16 -9.56 -15.57
CA LYS A 36 -1.33 -10.45 -15.63
C LYS A 36 -2.64 -9.75 -15.33
N LEU A 37 -2.58 -8.65 -14.58
CA LEU A 37 -3.70 -7.72 -14.38
C LEU A 37 -3.87 -6.74 -15.55
N GLY A 38 -3.10 -6.91 -16.64
CA GLY A 38 -3.18 -6.09 -17.85
C GLY A 38 -2.51 -4.71 -17.74
N TRP A 39 -1.83 -4.42 -16.63
CA TRP A 39 -1.01 -3.22 -16.49
C TRP A 39 0.37 -3.42 -17.14
N SER A 40 0.88 -2.33 -17.71
CA SER A 40 2.10 -2.28 -18.51
C SER A 40 3.16 -1.38 -17.88
N SER A 41 4.41 -1.55 -18.31
CA SER A 41 5.46 -0.60 -17.95
C SER A 41 5.11 0.78 -18.50
N GLY A 42 5.22 1.81 -17.68
CA GLY A 42 4.82 3.18 -17.98
C GLY A 42 3.50 3.58 -17.34
N ASP A 43 2.65 2.62 -16.97
CA ASP A 43 1.37 2.91 -16.31
C ASP A 43 1.60 3.50 -14.92
N TRP A 44 0.75 4.44 -14.54
CA TRP A 44 0.71 4.97 -13.18
C TRP A 44 -0.30 4.19 -12.35
N LEU A 45 0.14 3.70 -11.19
CA LEU A 45 -0.74 3.07 -10.21
C LEU A 45 -0.83 3.92 -8.95
N GLU A 46 -2.04 4.03 -8.43
CA GLU A 46 -2.32 4.58 -7.10
C GLU A 46 -2.54 3.45 -6.09
N PHE A 47 -1.84 3.56 -4.97
CA PHE A 47 -1.90 2.70 -3.79
C PHE A 47 -2.68 3.45 -2.72
N ASP A 48 -3.94 3.10 -2.57
CA ASP A 48 -4.86 3.76 -1.66
C ASP A 48 -5.06 2.91 -0.40
N THR A 49 -4.93 3.55 0.74
CA THR A 49 -5.05 2.94 2.08
C THR A 49 -6.11 3.65 2.93
N SER A 50 -6.97 4.45 2.29
CA SER A 50 -8.05 5.23 2.93
C SER A 50 -9.11 4.35 3.57
N GLU A 51 -9.43 3.19 2.99
CA GLU A 51 -10.34 2.22 3.58
C GLU A 51 -9.63 1.40 4.67
N PRO A 52 -10.11 1.43 5.93
CA PRO A 52 -9.54 0.63 7.00
C PRO A 52 -9.52 -0.86 6.64
N GLY A 53 -8.36 -1.49 6.79
CA GLY A 53 -8.22 -2.92 6.56
C GLY A 53 -8.12 -3.33 5.09
N LYS A 54 -8.03 -2.37 4.16
CA LYS A 54 -7.84 -2.68 2.74
C LYS A 54 -6.72 -1.84 2.13
N ILE A 55 -6.12 -2.39 1.09
CA ILE A 55 -5.19 -1.68 0.20
C ILE A 55 -5.74 -1.81 -1.21
N ALA A 56 -6.11 -0.71 -1.83
CA ALA A 56 -6.59 -0.70 -3.21
C ALA A 56 -5.48 -0.22 -4.16
N PHE A 57 -5.38 -0.90 -5.30
CA PHE A 57 -4.51 -0.55 -6.40
C PHE A 57 -5.37 -0.29 -7.61
N LYS A 58 -5.26 0.90 -8.16
CA LYS A 58 -5.95 1.27 -9.39
C LYS A 58 -4.99 1.93 -10.35
N GLN A 59 -5.19 1.67 -11.63
CA GLN A 59 -4.52 2.45 -12.66
C GLN A 59 -5.09 3.86 -12.66
N ILE A 60 -4.21 4.84 -12.74
CA ILE A 60 -4.54 6.25 -12.85
C ILE A 60 -3.81 6.86 -14.04
N GLU A 61 -4.26 8.04 -14.45
CA GLU A 61 -3.48 8.88 -15.34
C GLU A 61 -2.28 9.49 -14.61
N GLU A 62 -1.37 10.10 -15.36
CA GLU A 62 -0.19 10.77 -14.80
C GLU A 62 -0.64 11.84 -13.77
N PRO A 63 -0.25 11.68 -12.49
CA PRO A 63 -0.84 12.48 -11.43
C PRO A 63 -0.13 13.84 -11.27
N ALA A 64 -0.91 14.91 -11.16
CA ALA A 64 -0.40 16.24 -10.81
C ALA A 64 -0.04 16.38 -9.31
N GLU A 65 -0.82 15.77 -8.41
CA GLU A 65 -0.63 15.84 -6.94
C GLU A 65 -0.90 14.49 -6.26
N THR A 66 -0.30 14.23 -5.10
CA THR A 66 -0.50 12.98 -4.32
C THR A 66 -1.16 13.28 -2.98
N VAL A 67 -2.34 12.69 -2.73
CA VAL A 67 -3.01 12.75 -1.43
C VAL A 67 -2.24 11.97 -0.36
N PHE A 68 -2.34 12.38 0.90
CA PHE A 68 -1.54 11.81 2.01
C PHE A 68 -1.66 10.28 2.15
N ASN A 69 -2.87 9.73 2.00
CA ASN A 69 -3.17 8.30 2.12
C ASN A 69 -2.88 7.49 0.85
N ALA A 70 -2.38 8.16 -0.20
CA ALA A 70 -2.08 7.55 -1.47
C ALA A 70 -0.57 7.55 -1.73
N ARG A 71 -0.09 6.50 -2.39
CA ARG A 71 1.22 6.48 -3.03
C ARG A 71 1.05 6.21 -4.50
N LYS A 72 1.83 6.91 -5.32
CA LYS A 72 1.76 6.82 -6.77
C LYS A 72 3.08 6.27 -7.27
N ILE A 73 3.02 5.22 -8.07
CA ILE A 73 4.22 4.66 -8.69
C ILE A 73 4.02 4.61 -10.20
N LYS A 74 5.10 4.86 -10.93
CA LYS A 74 5.17 4.55 -12.35
C LYS A 74 5.73 3.15 -12.51
N LEU A 75 5.01 2.29 -13.23
CA LEU A 75 5.43 0.92 -13.42
C LEU A 75 6.66 0.83 -14.31
N GLN A 76 7.70 0.19 -13.79
CA GLN A 76 8.88 -0.32 -14.45
C GLN A 76 8.97 -1.86 -14.33
N SER A 77 9.89 -2.47 -15.07
CA SER A 77 10.23 -3.88 -14.85
C SER A 77 10.99 -4.06 -13.54
N GLY A 78 10.62 -5.06 -12.73
CA GLY A 78 11.42 -5.44 -11.56
C GLY A 78 10.59 -5.89 -10.37
N PHE A 79 11.14 -5.63 -9.19
CA PHE A 79 10.49 -5.88 -7.90
C PHE A 79 10.16 -4.54 -7.25
N TYR A 80 9.02 -4.48 -6.59
CA TYR A 80 8.57 -3.29 -5.87
C TYR A 80 8.49 -3.57 -4.39
N LYS A 81 8.83 -2.52 -3.65
CA LYS A 81 8.63 -2.45 -2.22
C LYS A 81 8.17 -1.04 -1.88
N ILE A 82 6.93 -0.93 -1.44
CA ILE A 82 6.28 0.34 -1.19
C ILE A 82 5.99 0.41 0.28
N CYS A 83 6.66 1.34 0.95
CA CYS A 83 6.53 1.54 2.38
C CYS A 83 5.78 2.83 2.65
N PHE A 84 4.80 2.76 3.55
CA PHE A 84 4.09 3.92 4.06
C PHE A 84 3.97 3.82 5.58
N TYR A 85 4.06 4.97 6.23
CA TYR A 85 3.76 5.04 7.65
C TYR A 85 2.24 4.84 7.82
N SER A 86 1.87 3.85 8.62
CA SER A 86 0.49 3.69 9.06
C SER A 86 0.50 3.33 10.53
N ALA A 87 -0.20 4.14 11.33
CA ALA A 87 -0.46 3.81 12.73
C ALA A 87 -1.62 2.82 12.90
N LEU A 88 -2.40 2.59 11.83
CA LEU A 88 -3.60 1.75 11.83
C LEU A 88 -3.27 0.25 11.72
N PHE A 89 -2.02 -0.09 11.41
CA PHE A 89 -1.63 -1.47 11.12
C PHE A 89 -0.41 -1.89 11.93
N LYS A 90 -0.41 -3.15 12.37
CA LYS A 90 0.73 -3.80 12.99
C LYS A 90 0.81 -5.24 12.48
N CYS A 91 1.77 -5.51 11.60
CA CYS A 91 2.09 -6.87 11.18
C CYS A 91 3.26 -7.43 12.03
N PRO A 92 3.00 -8.32 13.01
CA PRO A 92 4.07 -8.94 13.81
C PRO A 92 4.95 -9.88 12.97
N LYS A 93 4.43 -10.37 11.83
CA LYS A 93 5.15 -11.15 10.82
C LYS A 93 4.66 -10.71 9.44
N SER A 94 5.50 -10.90 8.42
CA SER A 94 5.10 -10.71 7.03
C SER A 94 3.98 -11.69 6.65
N VAL A 95 2.98 -11.22 5.91
CA VAL A 95 1.84 -12.02 5.45
C VAL A 95 1.72 -12.00 3.93
N GLU A 96 1.48 -13.16 3.33
CA GLU A 96 1.13 -13.29 1.92
C GLU A 96 -0.36 -12.92 1.73
N LEU A 97 -0.63 -11.92 0.89
CA LEU A 97 -1.97 -11.40 0.61
C LEU A 97 -2.55 -11.88 -0.74
N SER A 98 -1.78 -12.57 -1.55
CA SER A 98 -2.07 -12.75 -2.97
C SER A 98 -3.09 -13.83 -3.36
N LYS A 99 -3.48 -14.70 -2.43
CA LYS A 99 -4.42 -15.80 -2.72
C LYS A 99 -5.81 -15.49 -2.22
N GLU A 100 -6.03 -15.66 -0.92
CA GLU A 100 -7.35 -15.56 -0.29
C GLU A 100 -7.73 -14.12 0.05
N LYS A 101 -6.76 -13.20 -0.03
CA LYS A 101 -6.88 -11.81 0.43
C LYS A 101 -6.72 -10.80 -0.70
N ALA A 102 -6.80 -11.25 -1.95
CA ALA A 102 -6.70 -10.40 -3.11
C ALA A 102 -7.94 -10.59 -3.98
N SER A 103 -8.64 -9.50 -4.29
CA SER A 103 -9.75 -9.48 -5.24
C SER A 103 -9.46 -8.47 -6.34
N PHE A 104 -9.77 -8.82 -7.58
CA PHE A 104 -9.61 -7.93 -8.72
C PHE A 104 -10.97 -7.63 -9.34
N ASN A 105 -11.36 -6.36 -9.31
CA ASN A 105 -12.55 -5.88 -9.99
C ASN A 105 -12.17 -5.49 -11.42
N VAL A 106 -12.73 -6.19 -12.41
CA VAL A 106 -12.46 -5.96 -13.83
C VAL A 106 -13.14 -4.70 -14.35
N ASP A 107 -14.31 -4.32 -13.80
CA ASP A 107 -15.07 -3.16 -14.25
C ASP A 107 -14.38 -1.85 -13.85
N THR A 108 -13.81 -1.81 -12.64
CA THR A 108 -13.06 -0.65 -12.13
C THR A 108 -11.55 -0.82 -12.27
N TRP A 109 -11.11 -1.94 -12.83
CA TRP A 109 -9.71 -2.32 -12.99
C TRP A 109 -8.88 -2.14 -11.69
N THR A 110 -9.46 -2.56 -10.56
CA THR A 110 -8.94 -2.31 -9.22
C THR A 110 -8.57 -3.63 -8.53
N LEU A 111 -7.32 -3.75 -8.07
CA LEU A 111 -6.89 -4.83 -7.19
C LEU A 111 -7.05 -4.39 -5.74
N THR A 112 -7.86 -5.11 -4.97
CA THR A 112 -8.06 -4.87 -3.54
C THR A 112 -7.38 -5.98 -2.75
N LEU A 113 -6.57 -5.59 -1.77
CA LEU A 113 -5.94 -6.51 -0.83
C LEU A 113 -6.57 -6.34 0.55
N GLU A 114 -7.09 -7.42 1.11
CA GLU A 114 -7.68 -7.45 2.44
C GLU A 114 -6.59 -7.71 3.49
N ILE A 115 -6.47 -6.81 4.44
CA ILE A 115 -5.56 -6.95 5.57
C ILE A 115 -6.31 -7.74 6.66
N PRO A 116 -5.74 -8.86 7.15
CA PRO A 116 -6.31 -9.61 8.27
C PRO A 116 -6.62 -8.73 9.49
N GLU A 117 -7.75 -8.98 10.14
CA GLU A 117 -8.22 -8.15 11.27
C GLU A 117 -7.24 -8.12 12.44
N GLU A 118 -6.56 -9.24 12.69
CA GLU A 118 -5.54 -9.37 13.73
C GLU A 118 -4.32 -8.46 13.52
N TYR A 119 -4.14 -7.90 12.31
CA TYR A 119 -3.09 -6.93 12.00
C TYR A 119 -3.59 -5.49 11.98
N ARG A 120 -4.88 -5.28 12.21
CA ARG A 120 -5.46 -3.94 12.38
C ARG A 120 -5.29 -3.55 13.84
N VAL A 121 -4.69 -2.38 14.06
CA VAL A 121 -4.65 -1.78 15.40
C VAL A 121 -6.04 -1.21 15.64
N SER A 122 -6.74 -1.69 16.67
CA SER A 122 -8.04 -1.15 17.04
C SER A 122 -7.95 0.37 17.17
N GLN A 123 -8.83 1.09 16.46
CA GLN A 123 -8.86 2.56 16.42
C GLN A 123 -8.94 3.21 17.80
N GLU A 124 -9.35 2.45 18.83
CA GLU A 124 -9.41 2.90 20.22
C GLU A 124 -8.09 3.47 20.75
N VAL A 125 -6.94 3.05 20.22
CA VAL A 125 -5.62 3.54 20.67
C VAL A 125 -5.21 4.85 19.98
N LEU A 126 -5.76 5.16 18.80
CA LEU A 126 -5.36 6.32 17.99
C LEU A 126 -6.12 7.61 18.32
N ASN A 127 -7.27 7.50 19.00
CA ASN A 127 -8.14 8.63 19.34
C ASN A 127 -7.84 9.27 20.70
N GLN A 128 -6.63 9.12 21.25
CA GLN A 128 -6.19 10.07 22.27
C GLN A 128 -5.61 11.29 21.56
N PRO A 129 -6.35 12.41 21.46
CA PRO A 129 -5.78 13.64 20.92
C PRO A 129 -4.62 14.04 21.83
N ARG A 130 -3.40 13.77 21.37
CA ARG A 130 -2.21 14.35 21.98
C ARG A 130 -2.23 15.81 21.57
N ALA A 131 -2.61 16.70 22.49
CA ALA A 131 -2.55 18.13 22.25
C ALA A 131 -1.10 18.49 21.91
N LEU A 132 -0.86 18.87 20.65
CA LEU A 132 0.43 19.36 20.21
C LEU A 132 0.59 20.78 20.76
N SER A 133 1.66 21.02 21.52
CA SER A 133 2.00 22.37 21.96
C SER A 133 2.61 23.16 20.80
N VAL A 134 2.60 24.50 20.92
CA VAL A 134 3.27 25.39 19.96
C VAL A 134 4.77 25.05 19.85
N ASP A 135 5.38 24.62 20.95
CA ASP A 135 6.78 24.23 21.01
C ASP A 135 7.05 22.91 20.27
N ASP A 136 6.13 21.93 20.36
CA ASP A 136 6.23 20.67 19.59
C ASP A 136 6.22 20.94 18.09
N ILE A 137 5.36 21.86 17.64
CA ILE A 137 5.25 22.28 16.24
C ILE A 137 6.52 23.03 15.83
N ALA A 138 6.97 24.01 16.61
CA ALA A 138 8.18 24.80 16.32
C ALA A 138 9.43 23.92 16.20
N SER A 139 9.56 22.90 17.06
CA SER A 139 10.69 21.96 17.05
C SER A 139 10.74 21.06 15.80
N ALA A 140 9.58 20.82 15.16
CA ALA A 140 9.51 20.05 13.92
C ALA A 140 9.99 20.88 12.72
N PHE A 141 9.77 22.19 12.73
CA PHE A 141 10.21 23.11 11.67
C PHE A 141 11.65 23.60 11.84
N SER A 142 12.22 23.59 13.04
CA SER A 142 13.62 23.98 13.27
C SER A 142 14.65 22.94 12.79
N LYS A 143 14.19 21.75 12.35
CA LYS A 143 15.03 20.66 11.82
C LYS A 143 14.98 20.54 10.29
N LEU A 144 14.29 21.45 9.61
CA LEU A 144 14.33 21.66 8.15
C LEU A 144 15.37 22.73 7.82
#